data_AF-N1J4Y2-F1
#
_entry.id   AF-N1J4Y2-F1
#
_cell.length_a   1.000
_cell.length_b   1.000
_cell.length_c   1.000
_cell.angle_alpha   90.00
_cell.angle_beta   90.00
_cell.angle_gamma   90.00
#
_symmetry.space_group_name_H-M   'P 1'
#
loop_
_entity.id
_entity.type
_entity.pdbx_description
1 polymer ?
#
loop_
_entity_poly.entity_id
_entity_poly.type
_entity_poly.pdbx_seq_one_letter_code
_entity_poly.pdbx_strand_id
1 'polypeptide(L)'
;MAPMTATPSASVPNPTRNTKKYDPKRPHITEEPITRDNWYKHVNWLNVTLIVGLPLYGLIAALWTPLRLKTAVWAIAYYFMTGLGITAGYHRLWAHTSYSASLPLKIFLAAVGGGAVQGSIRWWARDHRAHHRYTDTDKDPYSVRKGLLYSHIGWMIMKQNPKRIGRTDISDLNDDPVVILQHRHYIKTVIFMGMVFPCLVTGLGWGDWMGGFIYAGILRIFFVQQATFCVNSLAHWLGEQPFDDRNSPRDHIITAFVTLGEGYHNFHHEFPSDYRNAIEWHQYDPTKWAIWMWKQLGLAYDLKQFKQNEIEKGRLQQLQKKLDQKRQVLDWGIPLEQLPIISFEDYQAETKKGRALVAVAGVIHDVSDFIKDHPGGKALISSGIGKDATAIFNGGVYNHSNAAHNLLSTMRVGVIRGGCEVEIWKRAQRESKDISFVSDTAGQKIIRAGLQVTRISEPVASADAA
;
A
#
# COMPACT_ATOMS: atom_id res chain seq x y z
N MET A 1 28.27 26.82 44.69
CA MET A 1 27.60 27.45 43.54
C MET A 1 28.57 28.37 42.83
N ALA A 2 29.06 28.00 41.66
CA ALA A 2 29.33 28.86 40.50
C ALA A 2 29.70 27.94 39.33
N PRO A 3 29.09 28.09 38.14
CA PRO A 3 29.11 27.08 37.09
C PRO A 3 30.35 27.20 36.19
N MET A 4 30.90 26.06 35.77
CA MET A 4 31.81 25.99 34.64
C MET A 4 31.01 26.25 33.35
N THR A 5 31.24 27.39 32.73
CA THR A 5 30.70 27.77 31.43
C THR A 5 31.31 26.93 30.33
N ALA A 6 30.49 26.09 29.69
CA ALA A 6 30.84 25.39 28.47
C ALA A 6 31.11 26.39 27.33
N THR A 7 32.25 26.23 26.67
CA THR A 7 32.60 26.92 25.42
C THR A 7 31.66 26.47 24.30
N PRO A 8 31.12 27.38 23.46
CA PRO A 8 30.28 26.98 22.33
C PRO A 8 31.16 26.29 21.28
N SER A 9 30.78 25.07 20.87
CA SER A 9 31.44 24.40 19.75
C SER A 9 31.17 25.20 18.47
N ALA A 10 32.23 25.50 17.73
CA ALA A 10 32.15 26.22 16.46
C ALA A 10 31.35 25.38 15.45
N SER A 11 30.26 25.94 14.93
CA SER A 11 29.45 25.31 13.88
C SER A 11 30.28 25.14 12.60
N VAL A 12 30.46 23.89 12.16
CA VAL A 12 31.13 23.55 10.90
C VAL A 12 30.33 24.13 9.72
N PRO A 13 30.94 24.86 8.77
CA PRO A 13 30.22 25.47 7.65
C PRO A 13 29.78 24.41 6.62
N ASN A 14 28.49 24.41 6.27
CA ASN A 14 27.96 23.67 5.11
C ASN A 14 28.44 24.32 3.79
N PRO A 15 28.98 23.56 2.81
CA PRO A 15 29.64 24.12 1.63
C PRO A 15 28.71 24.62 0.51
N THR A 16 27.44 24.94 0.79
CA THR A 16 26.48 25.46 -0.22
C THR A 16 25.70 26.71 0.22
N ARG A 17 26.23 27.48 1.16
CA ARG A 17 25.58 28.73 1.59
C ARG A 17 25.97 29.88 0.65
N ASN A 18 25.15 30.11 -0.38
CA ASN A 18 25.15 31.35 -1.15
C ASN A 18 25.05 32.54 -0.18
N THR A 19 26.01 33.46 -0.23
CA THR A 19 26.25 34.53 0.74
C THR A 19 25.26 35.69 0.67
N LYS A 20 24.15 35.56 -0.06
CA LYS A 20 23.02 36.50 0.06
C LYS A 20 22.37 36.30 1.43
N LYS A 21 22.44 37.35 2.28
CA LYS A 21 21.78 37.41 3.60
C LYS A 21 20.38 36.80 3.51
N TYR A 22 20.20 35.66 4.18
CA TYR A 22 18.89 35.07 4.36
C TYR A 22 18.03 36.05 5.15
N ASP A 23 17.05 36.66 4.49
CA ASP A 23 16.04 37.50 5.15
C ASP A 23 14.90 36.60 5.62
N PRO A 24 14.74 36.37 6.94
CA PRO A 24 13.69 35.50 7.47
C PRO A 24 12.28 36.07 7.26
N LYS A 25 12.14 37.35 6.91
CA LYS A 25 10.84 38.01 6.67
C LYS A 25 10.36 37.91 5.22
N ARG A 26 11.25 37.59 4.28
CA ARG A 26 10.86 37.43 2.88
C ARG A 26 10.16 36.09 2.69
N PRO A 27 8.96 36.03 2.08
CA PRO A 27 8.28 34.77 1.80
C PRO A 27 9.18 33.89 0.92
N HIS A 28 9.12 32.58 1.14
CA HIS A 28 9.88 31.65 0.29
C HIS A 28 9.29 31.68 -1.12
N ILE A 29 10.09 31.47 -2.18
CA ILE A 29 9.59 31.56 -3.56
C ILE A 29 8.38 30.63 -3.81
N THR A 30 8.28 29.51 -3.09
CA THR A 30 7.15 28.57 -3.17
C THR A 30 5.84 29.09 -2.57
N GLU A 31 5.87 30.23 -1.86
CA GLU A 31 4.71 30.90 -1.28
C GLU A 31 4.19 31.99 -2.23
N GLU A 32 4.95 32.35 -3.26
CA GLU A 32 4.53 33.23 -4.33
C GLU A 32 3.81 32.40 -5.43
N PRO A 33 2.76 32.92 -6.07
CA PRO A 33 2.14 32.25 -7.21
C PRO A 33 3.12 32.19 -8.39
N ILE A 34 3.06 31.11 -9.17
CA ILE A 34 3.86 30.97 -10.39
C ILE A 34 3.27 31.87 -11.47
N THR A 35 4.07 32.81 -11.97
CA THR A 35 3.75 33.73 -13.07
C THR A 35 4.78 33.57 -14.19
N ARG A 36 4.48 34.15 -15.36
CA ARG A 36 5.42 34.18 -16.50
C ARG A 36 6.75 34.86 -16.16
N ASP A 37 6.77 35.76 -15.18
CA ASP A 37 7.97 36.55 -14.83
C ASP A 37 8.80 35.92 -13.71
N ASN A 38 8.27 34.94 -12.97
CA ASN A 38 8.97 34.33 -11.84
C ASN A 38 9.16 32.80 -11.94
N TRP A 39 8.54 32.10 -12.90
CA TRP A 39 8.59 30.62 -12.96
C TRP A 39 10.00 30.04 -12.85
N TYR A 40 10.99 30.65 -13.51
CA TYR A 40 12.39 30.20 -13.49
C TYR A 40 13.04 30.29 -12.10
N LYS A 41 12.48 31.11 -11.19
CA LYS A 41 12.92 31.21 -9.78
C LYS A 41 12.45 30.02 -8.95
N HIS A 42 11.34 29.37 -9.34
CA HIS A 42 10.83 28.15 -8.69
C HIS A 42 11.62 26.90 -9.12
N VAL A 43 12.37 26.97 -10.22
CA VAL A 43 13.16 25.85 -10.74
C VAL A 43 14.49 25.74 -9.99
N ASN A 44 14.87 24.51 -9.65
CA ASN A 44 16.19 24.16 -9.15
C ASN A 44 17.10 23.78 -10.34
N TRP A 45 17.72 24.78 -10.96
CA TRP A 45 18.54 24.61 -12.16
C TRP A 45 19.72 23.64 -11.99
N LEU A 46 20.32 23.56 -10.79
CA LEU A 46 21.36 22.58 -10.51
C LEU A 46 20.83 21.15 -10.68
N ASN A 47 19.68 20.86 -10.06
CA ASN A 47 19.05 19.56 -10.17
C ASN A 47 18.55 19.29 -11.59
N VAL A 48 18.05 20.29 -12.31
CA VAL A 48 17.70 20.15 -13.74
C VAL A 48 18.92 19.75 -14.56
N THR A 49 20.06 20.43 -14.39
CA THR A 49 21.29 20.07 -15.11
C THR A 49 21.73 18.64 -14.78
N LEU A 50 21.71 18.24 -13.50
CA LEU A 50 22.21 16.92 -13.09
C LEU A 50 21.26 15.76 -13.42
N ILE A 51 19.94 15.96 -13.32
CA ILE A 51 18.93 14.89 -13.45
C ILE A 51 18.33 14.84 -14.85
N VAL A 52 18.34 15.95 -15.60
CA VAL A 52 17.80 16.00 -16.96
C VAL A 52 18.91 16.25 -17.97
N GLY A 53 19.74 17.27 -17.75
CA GLY A 53 20.79 17.66 -18.69
C GLY A 53 21.85 16.58 -18.89
N LEU A 54 22.42 16.05 -17.80
CA LEU A 54 23.48 15.05 -17.87
C LEU A 54 23.00 13.72 -18.46
N PRO A 55 21.83 13.17 -18.10
CA PRO A 55 21.27 12.01 -18.78
C PRO A 55 20.98 12.24 -20.26
N LEU A 56 20.46 13.41 -20.64
CA LEU A 56 20.24 13.76 -22.04
C LEU A 56 21.55 13.78 -22.82
N TYR A 57 22.61 14.35 -22.24
CA TYR A 57 23.96 14.26 -22.81
C TYR A 57 24.42 12.81 -22.95
N GLY A 58 24.21 11.95 -21.95
CA GLY A 58 24.55 10.53 -22.04
C GLY A 58 23.81 9.79 -23.16
N LEU A 59 22.51 10.06 -23.33
CA LEU A 59 21.69 9.48 -24.40
C LEU A 59 22.17 9.91 -25.79
N ILE A 60 22.50 11.20 -25.93
CA ILE A 60 23.05 11.76 -27.17
C ILE A 60 24.44 11.15 -27.44
N ALA A 61 25.34 11.15 -26.46
CA ALA A 61 26.69 10.61 -26.59
C ALA A 61 26.71 9.09 -26.89
N ALA A 62 25.70 8.34 -26.44
CA ALA A 62 25.55 6.93 -26.75
C ALA A 62 25.33 6.65 -28.25
N LEU A 63 24.88 7.63 -29.06
CA LEU A 63 24.77 7.49 -30.51
C LEU A 63 26.12 7.33 -31.21
N TRP A 64 27.20 7.84 -30.59
CA TRP A 64 28.57 7.77 -31.13
C TRP A 64 29.51 6.91 -30.28
N THR A 65 29.02 6.30 -29.20
CA THR A 65 29.84 5.47 -28.31
C THR A 65 29.38 4.01 -28.44
N PRO A 66 30.09 3.13 -29.14
CA PRO A 66 29.65 1.74 -29.30
C PRO A 66 29.55 0.99 -27.96
N LEU A 67 28.41 0.34 -27.72
CA LEU A 67 28.22 -0.49 -26.52
C LEU A 67 28.92 -1.84 -26.67
N ARG A 68 30.05 -2.02 -25.99
CA ARG A 68 30.72 -3.33 -25.89
C ARG A 68 29.98 -4.23 -24.90
N LEU A 69 29.88 -5.53 -25.20
CA LEU A 69 29.18 -6.50 -24.33
C LEU A 69 29.71 -6.51 -22.89
N LYS A 70 31.04 -6.46 -22.68
CA LYS A 70 31.65 -6.40 -21.34
C LYS A 70 31.21 -5.17 -20.56
N THR A 71 31.12 -4.01 -21.24
CA THR A 71 30.63 -2.75 -20.68
C THR A 71 29.13 -2.80 -20.37
N ALA A 72 28.33 -3.43 -21.22
CA ALA A 72 26.91 -3.64 -20.97
C ALA A 72 26.69 -4.50 -19.70
N VAL A 73 27.37 -5.63 -19.61
CA VAL A 73 27.30 -6.53 -18.44
C VAL A 73 27.74 -5.79 -17.16
N TRP A 74 28.84 -5.03 -17.23
CA TRP A 74 29.29 -4.22 -16.10
C TRP A 74 28.30 -3.14 -15.70
N ALA A 75 27.73 -2.40 -16.67
CA ALA A 75 26.74 -1.36 -16.39
C ALA A 75 25.50 -1.96 -15.71
N ILE A 76 25.04 -3.13 -16.15
CA ILE A 76 23.90 -3.84 -15.54
C ILE A 76 24.27 -4.35 -14.14
N ALA A 77 25.42 -4.99 -13.96
CA ALA A 77 25.87 -5.44 -12.63
C ALA A 77 25.96 -4.25 -11.65
N TYR A 78 26.54 -3.14 -12.11
CA TYR A 78 26.70 -1.94 -11.29
C TYR A 78 25.37 -1.21 -11.04
N TYR A 79 24.41 -1.30 -11.96
CA TYR A 79 23.01 -0.88 -11.74
C TYR A 79 22.41 -1.61 -10.52
N PHE A 80 22.51 -2.94 -10.47
CA PHE A 80 21.99 -3.70 -9.33
C PHE A 80 22.75 -3.43 -8.04
N MET A 81 24.09 -3.27 -8.09
CA MET A 81 24.88 -2.94 -6.89
C MET A 81 24.50 -1.58 -6.30
N THR A 82 24.39 -0.54 -7.14
CA THR A 82 24.00 0.80 -6.70
C THR A 82 22.53 0.85 -6.28
N GLY A 83 21.66 0.09 -6.94
CA GLY A 83 20.28 -0.14 -6.53
C GLY A 83 20.18 -0.77 -5.13
N LEU A 84 20.94 -1.83 -4.85
CA LEU A 84 21.02 -2.43 -3.50
C LEU A 84 21.56 -1.46 -2.45
N GLY A 85 22.46 -0.54 -2.84
CA GLY A 85 22.90 0.54 -1.96
C GLY A 85 21.75 1.43 -1.49
N ILE A 86 20.75 1.66 -2.35
CA ILE A 86 19.53 2.39 -2.00
C ILE A 86 18.58 1.48 -1.21
N THR A 87 18.18 0.34 -1.77
CA THR A 87 17.12 -0.50 -1.18
C THR A 87 17.55 -1.22 0.10
N ALA A 88 18.71 -1.89 0.11
CA ALA A 88 19.19 -2.56 1.31
C ALA A 88 19.81 -1.54 2.29
N GLY A 89 20.61 -0.61 1.77
CA GLY A 89 21.30 0.38 2.59
C GLY A 89 20.40 1.53 3.03
N TYR A 90 20.23 2.53 2.18
CA TYR A 90 19.58 3.80 2.54
C TYR A 90 18.19 3.59 3.12
N HIS A 91 17.44 2.68 2.53
CA HIS A 91 16.06 2.40 2.85
C HIS A 91 15.90 1.46 4.04
N ARG A 92 16.19 0.16 3.87
CA ARG A 92 15.88 -0.84 4.90
C ARG A 92 16.84 -0.78 6.11
N LEU A 93 18.13 -0.54 5.90
CA LEU A 93 19.11 -0.46 6.99
C LEU A 93 19.03 0.88 7.73
N TRP A 94 19.18 2.02 7.04
CA TRP A 94 19.30 3.32 7.70
C TRP A 94 17.97 4.04 7.89
N ALA A 95 17.04 4.04 6.93
CA ALA A 95 15.77 4.75 7.12
C ALA A 95 14.83 4.00 8.08
N HIS A 96 14.70 2.67 7.92
CA HIS A 96 13.74 1.85 8.67
C HIS A 96 14.33 0.99 9.79
N THR A 97 15.66 0.85 9.86
CA THR A 97 16.33 0.00 10.85
C THR A 97 15.81 -1.43 10.86
N SER A 98 15.41 -1.96 9.70
CA SER A 98 14.77 -3.27 9.56
C SER A 98 15.73 -4.43 9.78
N TYR A 99 17.04 -4.17 9.79
CA TYR A 99 18.08 -5.13 10.15
C TYR A 99 19.34 -4.40 10.61
N SER A 100 20.28 -5.14 11.18
CA SER A 100 21.62 -4.68 11.57
C SER A 100 22.67 -5.24 10.61
N ALA A 101 23.75 -4.48 10.36
CA ALA A 101 24.79 -4.86 9.41
C ALA A 101 26.19 -4.72 10.03
N SER A 102 27.09 -5.64 9.65
CA SER A 102 28.50 -5.55 9.99
C SER A 102 29.15 -4.33 9.34
N LEU A 103 30.27 -3.86 9.90
CA LEU A 103 30.97 -2.69 9.38
C LEU A 103 31.37 -2.81 7.89
N PRO A 104 31.91 -3.95 7.40
CA PRO A 104 32.21 -4.11 5.97
C PRO A 104 30.97 -3.94 5.08
N LEU A 105 29.83 -4.51 5.48
CA LEU A 105 28.59 -4.38 4.71
C LEU A 105 28.08 -2.94 4.73
N LYS A 106 28.14 -2.25 5.88
CA LYS A 106 27.80 -0.82 5.98
C LYS A 106 28.65 0.04 5.04
N ILE A 107 29.96 -0.17 5.01
CA ILE A 107 30.88 0.58 4.14
C ILE A 107 30.56 0.32 2.66
N PHE A 108 30.36 -0.95 2.29
CA PHE A 108 29.98 -1.33 0.93
C PHE A 108 28.68 -0.64 0.50
N LEU A 109 27.61 -0.75 1.29
CA LEU A 109 26.30 -0.15 1.00
C LEU A 109 26.37 1.39 0.94
N ALA A 110 27.17 2.02 1.82
CA ALA A 110 27.35 3.46 1.81
C ALA A 110 28.08 3.95 0.55
N ALA A 111 29.07 3.19 0.08
CA ALA A 111 29.83 3.51 -1.13
C ALA A 111 28.98 3.34 -2.40
N VAL A 112 28.34 2.18 -2.59
CA VAL A 112 27.51 1.93 -3.79
C VAL A 112 26.21 2.75 -3.77
N GLY A 113 25.62 3.01 -2.61
CA GLY A 113 24.49 3.94 -2.47
C GLY A 113 24.86 5.38 -2.85
N GLY A 114 26.09 5.82 -2.52
CA GLY A 114 26.63 7.09 -3.03
C GLY A 114 26.76 7.12 -4.56
N GLY A 115 27.06 5.98 -5.19
CA GLY A 115 27.11 5.82 -6.65
C GLY A 115 25.75 5.95 -7.36
N ALA A 116 24.63 5.84 -6.63
CA ALA A 116 23.29 6.06 -7.16
C ALA A 116 22.90 7.56 -7.26
N VAL A 117 23.66 8.45 -6.61
CA VAL A 117 23.49 9.92 -6.71
C VAL A 117 22.09 10.40 -6.29
N GLN A 118 21.63 9.99 -5.11
CA GLN A 118 20.30 10.34 -4.58
C GLN A 118 20.32 11.14 -3.27
N GLY A 119 21.43 11.81 -2.99
CA GLY A 119 21.71 12.46 -1.71
C GLY A 119 22.51 11.59 -0.77
N SER A 120 23.05 12.20 0.29
CA SER A 120 23.73 11.45 1.36
C SER A 120 22.74 10.57 2.11
N ILE A 121 23.22 9.47 2.73
CA ILE A 121 22.38 8.58 3.55
C ILE A 121 21.54 9.40 4.54
N ARG A 122 22.21 10.32 5.24
CA ARG A 122 21.61 11.18 6.27
C ARG A 122 20.46 12.07 5.76
N TRP A 123 20.56 12.55 4.52
CA TRP A 123 19.53 13.40 3.89
C TRP A 123 18.38 12.53 3.36
N TRP A 124 18.71 11.45 2.66
CA TRP A 124 17.75 10.54 2.07
C TRP A 124 16.89 9.88 3.15
N ALA A 125 17.51 9.31 4.18
CA ALA A 125 16.79 8.63 5.26
C ALA A 125 15.91 9.59 6.07
N ARG A 126 16.36 10.84 6.30
CA ARG A 126 15.52 11.87 6.95
C ARG A 126 14.24 12.12 6.15
N ASP A 127 14.38 12.37 4.85
CA ASP A 127 13.26 12.71 3.98
C ASP A 127 12.34 11.50 3.75
N HIS A 128 12.90 10.31 3.67
CA HIS A 128 12.12 9.07 3.60
C HIS A 128 11.33 8.79 4.88
N ARG A 129 11.93 8.99 6.06
CA ARG A 129 11.18 8.92 7.34
C ARG A 129 10.07 9.97 7.37
N ALA A 130 10.32 11.18 6.85
CA ALA A 130 9.32 12.24 6.80
C ALA A 130 8.17 11.86 5.87
N HIS A 131 8.48 11.25 4.72
CA HIS A 131 7.51 10.69 3.81
C HIS A 131 6.60 9.66 4.49
N HIS A 132 7.15 8.64 5.16
CA HIS A 132 6.31 7.66 5.89
C HIS A 132 5.42 8.32 6.94
N ARG A 133 6.00 9.18 7.79
CA ARG A 133 5.28 9.81 8.91
C ARG A 133 4.17 10.75 8.45
N TYR A 134 4.36 11.41 7.31
CA TYR A 134 3.48 12.46 6.81
C TYR A 134 2.91 12.13 5.42
N THR A 135 2.84 10.83 5.08
CA THR A 135 2.40 10.31 3.77
C THR A 135 1.15 11.06 3.32
N ASP A 136 1.13 11.50 2.05
CA ASP A 136 -0.04 12.16 1.45
C ASP A 136 -0.47 13.49 2.09
N THR A 137 0.42 14.14 2.85
CA THR A 137 0.17 15.50 3.38
C THR A 137 1.12 16.52 2.76
N ASP A 138 0.89 17.81 3.00
CA ASP A 138 1.80 18.88 2.56
C ASP A 138 3.21 18.79 3.14
N LYS A 139 3.39 18.02 4.23
CA LYS A 139 4.67 17.78 4.90
C LYS A 139 5.48 16.65 4.27
N ASP A 140 4.87 15.85 3.39
CA ASP A 140 5.56 14.84 2.62
C ASP A 140 6.41 15.49 1.50
N PRO A 141 7.73 15.26 1.49
CA PRO A 141 8.65 15.91 0.56
C PRO A 141 8.37 15.58 -0.92
N TYR A 142 7.73 14.46 -1.22
CA TYR A 142 7.46 14.02 -2.59
C TYR A 142 6.05 13.46 -2.77
N SER A 143 5.09 14.06 -2.05
CA SER A 143 3.69 13.66 -2.06
C SER A 143 3.08 13.52 -3.45
N VAL A 144 2.45 12.37 -3.72
CA VAL A 144 1.69 12.09 -4.95
C VAL A 144 0.48 13.01 -5.11
N ARG A 145 -0.02 13.63 -4.03
CA ARG A 145 -1.14 14.58 -4.09
C ARG A 145 -0.84 15.83 -4.91
N LYS A 146 0.45 16.15 -5.11
CA LYS A 146 0.89 17.24 -5.99
C LYS A 146 0.94 16.83 -7.48
N GLY A 147 0.55 15.60 -7.80
CA GLY A 147 0.48 15.04 -9.14
C GLY A 147 1.60 14.04 -9.43
N LEU A 148 1.32 13.09 -10.33
CA LEU A 148 2.22 11.99 -10.68
C LEU A 148 3.59 12.48 -11.18
N LEU A 149 3.62 13.50 -12.04
CA LEU A 149 4.87 14.07 -12.55
C LEU A 149 5.67 14.76 -11.44
N TYR A 150 4.99 15.36 -10.47
CA TYR A 150 5.64 15.99 -9.33
C TYR A 150 6.32 14.94 -8.46
N SER A 151 5.60 13.88 -8.05
CA SER A 151 6.18 12.84 -7.20
C SER A 151 7.22 11.99 -7.92
N HIS A 152 7.16 11.89 -9.24
CA HIS A 152 8.22 11.24 -10.03
C HIS A 152 9.50 12.09 -10.04
N ILE A 153 9.46 13.30 -10.62
CA ILE A 153 10.68 14.11 -10.84
C ILE A 153 10.54 15.56 -10.37
N GLY A 154 9.32 16.12 -10.35
CA GLY A 154 9.09 17.53 -10.03
C GLY A 154 9.60 17.93 -8.64
N TRP A 155 9.52 17.04 -7.66
CA TRP A 155 10.00 17.27 -6.30
C TRP A 155 11.52 17.54 -6.24
N MET A 156 12.30 17.02 -7.20
CA MET A 156 13.74 17.27 -7.32
C MET A 156 14.05 18.54 -8.09
N ILE A 157 13.35 18.79 -9.20
CA ILE A 157 13.66 19.90 -10.12
C ILE A 157 12.99 21.22 -9.75
N MET A 158 12.03 21.20 -8.83
CA MET A 158 11.40 22.39 -8.26
C MET A 158 12.02 22.68 -6.88
N LYS A 159 12.18 23.96 -6.55
CA LYS A 159 12.61 24.37 -5.21
C LYS A 159 11.51 24.03 -4.21
N GLN A 160 11.91 23.40 -3.10
CA GLN A 160 11.03 23.15 -1.98
C GLN A 160 11.32 24.11 -0.83
N ASN A 161 10.32 24.41 -0.01
CA ASN A 161 10.54 25.14 1.25
C ASN A 161 10.91 24.15 2.35
N PRO A 162 12.17 24.15 2.86
CA PRO A 162 12.58 23.22 3.90
C PRO A 162 11.78 23.32 5.19
N LYS A 163 11.14 24.48 5.46
CA LYS A 163 10.28 24.67 6.63
C LYS A 163 8.96 23.89 6.55
N ARG A 164 8.54 23.49 5.34
CA ARG A 164 7.30 22.74 5.12
C ARG A 164 7.49 21.23 5.22
N ILE A 165 8.71 20.72 5.04
CA ILE A 165 9.02 19.29 5.16
C ILE A 165 8.86 18.85 6.61
N GLY A 166 8.21 17.71 6.81
CA GLY A 166 7.97 17.11 8.13
C GLY A 166 9.27 16.83 8.89
N ARG A 167 9.21 16.95 10.23
CA ARG A 167 10.36 16.66 11.10
C ARG A 167 10.37 15.19 11.54
N THR A 168 11.54 14.60 11.53
CA THR A 168 11.80 13.22 11.98
C THR A 168 13.02 13.16 12.86
N ASP A 169 13.05 12.18 13.76
CA ASP A 169 14.25 11.89 14.53
C ASP A 169 15.30 11.24 13.61
N ILE A 170 16.54 11.67 13.79
CA ILE A 170 17.74 11.31 13.02
C ILE A 170 18.96 11.22 13.93
N SER A 171 18.74 11.08 15.24
CA SER A 171 19.78 10.89 16.26
C SER A 171 20.70 9.72 15.91
N ASP A 172 20.11 8.55 15.68
CA ASP A 172 20.76 7.33 15.23
C ASP A 172 21.64 7.51 13.97
N LEU A 173 21.17 8.31 13.00
CA LEU A 173 21.93 8.63 11.79
C LEU A 173 23.13 9.55 12.06
N ASN A 174 23.08 10.36 13.12
CA ASN A 174 24.22 11.20 13.52
C ASN A 174 25.24 10.41 14.35
N ASP A 175 24.79 9.34 15.01
CA ASP A 175 25.63 8.50 15.85
C ASP A 175 26.35 7.41 15.03
N ASP A 176 25.88 7.06 13.83
CA ASP A 176 26.56 6.12 12.93
C ASP A 176 27.78 6.78 12.21
N PRO A 177 29.03 6.36 12.49
CA PRO A 177 30.21 6.98 11.90
C PRO A 177 30.31 6.82 10.38
N VAL A 178 29.76 5.74 9.82
CA VAL A 178 29.77 5.50 8.36
C VAL A 178 28.85 6.52 7.69
N VAL A 179 27.67 6.76 8.26
CA VAL A 179 26.70 7.75 7.76
C VAL A 179 27.30 9.16 7.79
N ILE A 180 27.92 9.55 8.90
CA ILE A 180 28.55 10.87 9.03
C ILE A 180 29.75 11.04 8.09
N LEU A 181 30.59 10.02 7.96
CA LEU A 181 31.74 10.04 7.05
C LEU A 181 31.26 10.23 5.60
N GLN A 182 30.25 9.46 5.19
CA GLN A 182 29.66 9.54 3.86
C GLN A 182 29.00 10.90 3.64
N HIS A 183 28.26 11.42 4.61
CA HIS A 183 27.61 12.73 4.49
C HIS A 183 28.64 13.86 4.33
N ARG A 184 29.73 13.84 5.11
CA ARG A 184 30.81 14.84 5.04
C ARG A 184 31.56 14.81 3.70
N HIS A 185 31.74 13.63 3.13
CA HIS A 185 32.48 13.42 1.88
C HIS A 185 31.58 13.14 0.69
N TYR A 186 30.27 13.44 0.80
CA TYR A 186 29.26 12.95 -0.15
C TYR A 186 29.58 13.30 -1.60
N ILE A 187 30.03 14.54 -1.87
CA ILE A 187 30.41 14.96 -3.23
C ILE A 187 31.58 14.14 -3.78
N LYS A 188 32.60 13.84 -2.95
CA LYS A 188 33.72 12.98 -3.34
C LYS A 188 33.25 11.55 -3.61
N THR A 189 32.37 11.03 -2.75
CA THR A 189 31.79 9.68 -2.91
C THR A 189 30.98 9.60 -4.21
N VAL A 190 30.14 10.59 -4.51
CA VAL A 190 29.34 10.65 -5.74
C VAL A 190 30.22 10.71 -6.99
N ILE A 191 31.21 11.59 -7.01
CA ILE A 191 32.12 11.70 -8.17
C ILE A 191 32.86 10.38 -8.37
N PHE A 192 33.40 9.82 -7.28
CA PHE A 192 34.19 8.60 -7.37
C PHE A 192 33.32 7.38 -7.73
N MET A 193 32.35 7.03 -6.89
CA MET A 193 31.52 5.84 -7.09
C MET A 193 30.53 6.00 -8.25
N GLY A 194 30.01 7.21 -8.48
CA GLY A 194 29.05 7.45 -9.57
C GLY A 194 29.70 7.46 -10.95
N MET A 195 30.93 7.97 -11.09
CA MET A 195 31.53 8.24 -12.41
C MET A 195 32.93 7.63 -12.58
N VAL A 196 33.85 7.88 -11.64
CA VAL A 196 35.26 7.48 -11.80
C VAL A 196 35.44 5.96 -11.70
N PHE A 197 34.89 5.34 -10.65
CA PHE A 197 34.99 3.91 -10.41
C PHE A 197 34.46 3.06 -11.58
N PRO A 198 33.23 3.25 -12.09
CA PRO A 198 32.76 2.45 -13.22
C PRO A 198 33.62 2.67 -14.49
N CYS A 199 34.15 3.87 -14.70
CA CYS A 199 35.05 4.18 -15.82
C CYS A 199 36.43 3.51 -15.67
N LEU A 200 36.99 3.48 -14.46
CA LEU A 200 38.24 2.78 -14.17
C LEU A 200 38.12 1.27 -14.42
N VAL A 201 37.00 0.66 -14.03
CA VAL A 201 36.78 -0.78 -14.23
C VAL A 201 36.80 -1.14 -15.72
N THR A 202 36.08 -0.39 -16.57
CA THR A 202 36.03 -0.68 -18.01
C THR A 202 37.32 -0.27 -18.73
N GLY A 203 37.91 0.86 -18.32
CA GLY A 203 39.13 1.42 -18.89
C GLY A 203 40.34 0.55 -18.62
N LEU A 204 40.58 0.18 -17.36
CA LEU A 204 41.69 -0.71 -16.98
C LEU A 204 41.40 -2.18 -17.32
N GLY A 205 40.14 -2.62 -17.26
CA GLY A 205 39.78 -4.01 -17.49
C GLY A 205 39.81 -4.42 -18.98
N TRP A 206 39.29 -3.58 -19.88
CA TRP A 206 39.23 -3.90 -21.32
C TRP A 206 39.35 -2.69 -22.25
N GLY A 207 39.94 -1.59 -21.77
CA GLY A 207 40.29 -0.42 -22.58
C GLY A 207 39.10 0.43 -23.02
N ASP A 208 37.92 0.29 -22.40
CA ASP A 208 36.69 0.99 -22.81
C ASP A 208 36.33 2.14 -21.87
N TRP A 209 37.17 3.17 -21.83
CA TRP A 209 36.99 4.35 -20.98
C TRP A 209 35.69 5.10 -21.28
N MET A 210 35.43 5.37 -22.57
CA MET A 210 34.24 6.13 -22.98
C MET A 210 32.96 5.33 -22.76
N GLY A 211 32.94 4.03 -23.06
CA GLY A 211 31.80 3.17 -22.76
C GLY A 211 31.52 3.09 -21.26
N GLY A 212 32.56 3.02 -20.42
CA GLY A 212 32.41 3.09 -18.96
C GLY A 212 31.80 4.40 -18.48
N PHE A 213 32.29 5.53 -19.00
CA PHE A 213 31.79 6.85 -18.65
C PHE A 213 30.32 7.05 -19.05
N ILE A 214 29.94 6.68 -20.28
CA ILE A 214 28.59 6.86 -20.81
C ILE A 214 27.60 5.84 -20.23
N TYR A 215 27.89 4.54 -20.36
CA TYR A 215 26.92 3.48 -20.02
C TYR A 215 26.93 3.14 -18.53
N ALA A 216 28.10 2.86 -17.96
CA ALA A 216 28.23 2.48 -16.55
C ALA A 216 28.25 3.68 -15.59
N GLY A 217 28.58 4.88 -16.09
CA GLY A 217 28.48 6.17 -15.40
C GLY A 217 27.12 6.80 -15.61
N ILE A 218 26.97 7.63 -16.65
CA ILE A 218 25.82 8.53 -16.84
C ILE A 218 24.49 7.77 -16.96
N LEU A 219 24.36 6.87 -17.93
CA LEU A 219 23.08 6.22 -18.23
C LEU A 219 22.63 5.31 -17.09
N ARG A 220 23.57 4.60 -16.45
CA ARG A 220 23.26 3.78 -15.28
C ARG A 220 22.81 4.64 -14.08
N ILE A 221 23.39 5.82 -13.82
CA ILE A 221 22.84 6.76 -12.81
C ILE A 221 21.39 7.10 -13.15
N PHE A 222 21.15 7.47 -14.41
CA PHE A 222 19.82 7.85 -14.88
C PHE A 222 18.80 6.73 -14.63
N PHE A 223 19.08 5.51 -15.08
CA PHE A 223 18.15 4.39 -14.90
C PHE A 223 17.87 4.08 -13.43
N VAL A 224 18.90 4.11 -12.55
CA VAL A 224 18.70 3.89 -11.11
C VAL A 224 17.82 5.00 -10.50
N GLN A 225 18.04 6.26 -10.89
CA GLN A 225 17.21 7.37 -10.43
C GLN A 225 15.75 7.24 -10.90
N GLN A 226 15.52 6.93 -12.17
CA GLN A 226 14.16 6.74 -12.69
C GLN A 226 13.45 5.56 -12.00
N ALA A 227 14.17 4.46 -11.77
CA ALA A 227 13.65 3.33 -11.00
C ALA A 227 13.26 3.74 -9.58
N THR A 228 14.10 4.50 -8.86
CA THR A 228 13.72 4.97 -7.52
C THR A 228 12.57 5.97 -7.55
N PHE A 229 12.52 6.86 -8.54
CA PHE A 229 11.43 7.82 -8.71
C PHE A 229 10.09 7.15 -9.00
N CYS A 230 10.07 5.98 -9.63
CA CYS A 230 8.89 5.14 -9.76
C CYS A 230 8.29 4.72 -8.41
N VAL A 231 9.11 4.57 -7.35
CA VAL A 231 8.60 4.25 -6.00
C VAL A 231 7.71 5.39 -5.50
N ASN A 232 8.19 6.63 -5.58
CA ASN A 232 7.43 7.82 -5.14
C ASN A 232 6.20 8.13 -6.02
N SER A 233 6.13 7.58 -7.23
CA SER A 233 5.10 7.90 -8.22
C SER A 233 4.22 6.69 -8.54
N LEU A 234 4.71 5.74 -9.33
CA LEU A 234 3.95 4.55 -9.74
C LEU A 234 3.49 3.74 -8.53
N ALA A 235 4.31 3.58 -7.48
CA ALA A 235 3.92 2.82 -6.29
C ALA A 235 2.90 3.55 -5.40
N HIS A 236 2.55 4.80 -5.71
CA HIS A 236 1.45 5.54 -5.09
C HIS A 236 0.25 5.74 -6.02
N TRP A 237 0.26 5.13 -7.21
CA TRP A 237 -0.77 5.37 -8.23
C TRP A 237 -1.31 4.08 -8.85
N LEU A 238 -0.43 3.13 -9.15
CA LEU A 238 -0.75 1.87 -9.82
C LEU A 238 -0.68 0.70 -8.84
N GLY A 239 -1.71 -0.14 -8.82
CA GLY A 239 -1.74 -1.38 -8.05
C GLY A 239 -2.88 -1.48 -7.04
N GLU A 240 -2.74 -2.42 -6.12
CA GLU A 240 -3.76 -2.75 -5.11
C GLU A 240 -3.37 -2.26 -3.71
N GLN A 241 -4.35 -2.21 -2.81
CA GLN A 241 -4.14 -1.84 -1.40
C GLN A 241 -4.60 -2.98 -0.50
N PRO A 242 -3.84 -4.10 -0.45
CA PRO A 242 -4.24 -5.29 0.29
C PRO A 242 -4.16 -5.14 1.82
N PHE A 243 -3.45 -4.15 2.37
CA PHE A 243 -3.23 -4.01 3.82
C PHE A 243 -3.88 -2.76 4.41
N ASP A 244 -3.75 -1.60 3.75
CA ASP A 244 -4.40 -0.35 4.18
C ASP A 244 -4.70 0.57 2.99
N ASP A 245 -5.84 1.26 2.99
CA ASP A 245 -6.28 2.14 1.89
C ASP A 245 -6.53 3.59 2.34
N ARG A 246 -6.09 3.96 3.56
CA ARG A 246 -6.16 5.34 4.06
C ARG A 246 -5.25 6.31 3.32
N ASN A 247 -4.12 5.81 2.82
CA ASN A 247 -3.13 6.56 2.04
C ASN A 247 -2.97 5.94 0.65
N SER A 248 -2.21 6.58 -0.22
CA SER A 248 -2.00 6.20 -1.63
C SER A 248 -1.04 5.04 -1.97
N PRO A 249 -0.16 4.51 -1.09
CA PRO A 249 0.75 3.40 -1.43
C PRO A 249 0.01 2.17 -1.94
N ARG A 250 0.56 1.52 -2.96
CA ARG A 250 -0.02 0.38 -3.67
C ARG A 250 1.00 -0.72 -3.94
N ASP A 251 0.53 -1.96 -3.90
CA ASP A 251 1.29 -3.13 -4.30
C ASP A 251 1.10 -3.40 -5.79
N HIS A 252 2.20 -3.48 -6.53
CA HIS A 252 2.16 -3.79 -7.96
C HIS A 252 3.42 -4.50 -8.45
N ILE A 253 3.24 -5.63 -9.13
CA ILE A 253 4.35 -6.49 -9.58
C ILE A 253 5.26 -5.81 -10.62
N ILE A 254 4.70 -5.07 -11.58
CA ILE A 254 5.51 -4.37 -12.59
C ILE A 254 6.34 -3.27 -11.92
N THR A 255 5.75 -2.58 -10.95
CA THR A 255 6.46 -1.58 -10.16
C THR A 255 7.60 -2.27 -9.40
N ALA A 256 7.35 -3.43 -8.78
CA ALA A 256 8.39 -4.18 -8.09
C ALA A 256 9.54 -4.61 -9.01
N PHE A 257 9.27 -5.01 -10.25
CA PHE A 257 10.33 -5.30 -11.23
C PHE A 257 11.18 -4.07 -11.58
N VAL A 258 10.52 -2.94 -11.86
CA VAL A 258 11.22 -1.68 -12.19
C VAL A 258 12.04 -1.17 -11.00
N THR A 259 11.54 -1.37 -9.77
CA THR A 259 12.11 -0.78 -8.56
C THR A 259 12.84 -1.78 -7.66
N LEU A 260 13.33 -2.90 -8.19
CA LEU A 260 14.14 -3.88 -7.45
C LEU A 260 13.48 -4.42 -6.17
N GLY A 261 12.17 -4.68 -6.23
CA GLY A 261 11.36 -5.21 -5.14
C GLY A 261 10.57 -4.16 -4.36
N GLU A 262 10.85 -2.87 -4.57
CA GLU A 262 10.23 -1.79 -3.79
C GLU A 262 8.75 -1.49 -4.13
N GLY A 263 8.19 -2.20 -5.11
CA GLY A 263 6.82 -1.97 -5.61
C GLY A 263 5.71 -2.67 -4.83
N TYR A 264 6.02 -3.48 -3.81
CA TYR A 264 5.06 -3.92 -2.79
C TYR A 264 4.93 -2.83 -1.72
N HIS A 265 4.46 -1.66 -2.16
CA HIS A 265 4.58 -0.42 -1.42
C HIS A 265 3.46 -0.22 -0.40
N ASN A 266 2.30 -0.85 -0.61
CA ASN A 266 1.22 -0.88 0.38
C ASN A 266 1.66 -1.67 1.62
N PHE A 267 2.25 -2.86 1.41
CA PHE A 267 2.85 -3.63 2.51
C PHE A 267 3.91 -2.80 3.23
N HIS A 268 4.82 -2.20 2.47
CA HIS A 268 5.93 -1.42 3.02
C HIS A 268 5.46 -0.23 3.89
N HIS A 269 4.44 0.50 3.46
CA HIS A 269 3.92 1.62 4.23
C HIS A 269 3.17 1.20 5.49
N GLU A 270 2.49 0.06 5.47
CA GLU A 270 1.79 -0.47 6.64
C GLU A 270 2.76 -1.11 7.65
N PHE A 271 3.80 -1.78 7.16
CA PHE A 271 4.77 -2.54 7.96
C PHE A 271 6.23 -2.08 7.72
N PRO A 272 6.57 -0.80 7.96
CA PRO A 272 7.82 -0.20 7.50
C PRO A 272 9.09 -0.82 8.10
N SER A 273 9.00 -1.40 9.31
CA SER A 273 10.13 -2.05 9.95
C SER A 273 10.37 -3.51 9.52
N ASP A 274 9.55 -4.11 8.66
CA ASP A 274 9.88 -5.41 8.07
C ASP A 274 11.09 -5.24 7.13
N TYR A 275 12.02 -6.19 7.13
CA TYR A 275 13.14 -6.15 6.17
C TYR A 275 12.70 -6.55 4.74
N ARG A 276 11.48 -7.05 4.57
CA ARG A 276 10.90 -7.47 3.29
C ARG A 276 9.88 -6.43 2.85
N ASN A 277 9.85 -6.12 1.55
CA ASN A 277 8.67 -5.48 0.97
C ASN A 277 7.73 -6.56 0.39
N ALA A 278 8.31 -7.61 -0.18
CA ALA A 278 7.58 -8.79 -0.64
C ALA A 278 7.60 -9.90 0.41
N ILE A 279 6.47 -10.23 1.02
CA ILE A 279 6.39 -11.25 2.07
C ILE A 279 6.39 -12.68 1.55
N GLU A 280 5.84 -12.93 0.36
CA GLU A 280 5.80 -14.28 -0.20
C GLU A 280 7.16 -14.65 -0.80
N TRP A 281 7.50 -15.93 -0.78
CA TRP A 281 8.81 -16.40 -1.25
C TRP A 281 9.02 -16.18 -2.77
N HIS A 282 7.94 -16.29 -3.56
CA HIS A 282 7.95 -16.17 -5.02
C HIS A 282 7.81 -14.72 -5.51
N GLN A 283 7.43 -13.79 -4.64
CA GLN A 283 7.30 -12.38 -5.00
C GLN A 283 8.70 -11.76 -5.19
N TYR A 284 8.84 -11.01 -6.30
CA TYR A 284 10.11 -10.43 -6.73
C TYR A 284 10.58 -9.35 -5.75
N ASP A 285 11.60 -9.67 -4.97
CA ASP A 285 12.30 -8.73 -4.08
C ASP A 285 13.77 -9.16 -3.96
N PRO A 286 14.62 -8.77 -4.94
CA PRO A 286 16.04 -9.12 -4.92
C PRO A 286 16.76 -8.58 -3.67
N THR A 287 16.26 -7.48 -3.09
CA THR A 287 16.81 -6.88 -1.88
C THR A 287 16.59 -7.79 -0.67
N LYS A 288 15.38 -8.36 -0.50
CA LYS A 288 15.09 -9.38 0.52
C LYS A 288 16.05 -10.55 0.41
N TRP A 289 16.25 -11.09 -0.79
CA TRP A 289 17.14 -12.23 -1.01
C TRP A 289 18.60 -11.87 -0.71
N ALA A 290 19.07 -10.69 -1.11
CA ALA A 290 20.41 -10.20 -0.79
C ALA A 290 20.64 -10.10 0.73
N ILE A 291 19.72 -9.46 1.46
CA ILE A 291 19.80 -9.33 2.93
C ILE A 291 19.77 -10.70 3.60
N TRP A 292 18.91 -11.61 3.14
CA TRP A 292 18.85 -12.98 3.66
C TRP A 292 20.17 -13.74 3.42
N MET A 293 20.78 -13.63 2.24
CA MET A 293 22.09 -14.23 1.96
C MET A 293 23.19 -13.63 2.87
N TRP A 294 23.22 -12.31 3.04
CA TRP A 294 24.16 -11.67 3.96
C TRP A 294 23.97 -12.12 5.41
N LYS A 295 22.74 -12.45 5.82
CA LYS A 295 22.51 -13.07 7.12
C LYS A 295 23.17 -14.44 7.24
N GLN A 296 23.05 -15.28 6.22
CA GLN A 296 23.71 -16.60 6.22
C GLN A 296 25.25 -16.47 6.28
N LEU A 297 25.80 -15.40 5.70
CA LEU A 297 27.23 -15.09 5.71
C LEU A 297 27.70 -14.35 6.99
N GLY A 298 26.81 -14.07 7.94
CA GLY A 298 27.13 -13.31 9.15
C GLY A 298 27.40 -11.82 8.93
N LEU A 299 27.05 -11.27 7.76
CA LEU A 299 27.20 -9.85 7.42
C LEU A 299 25.99 -9.01 7.82
N ALA A 300 24.80 -9.63 7.91
CA ALA A 300 23.57 -9.02 8.40
C ALA A 300 22.99 -9.82 9.57
N TYR A 301 22.32 -9.16 10.50
CA TYR A 301 21.73 -9.77 11.70
C TYR A 301 20.50 -8.97 12.16
N ASP A 302 19.76 -9.47 13.14
CA ASP A 302 18.53 -8.85 13.67
C ASP A 302 17.48 -8.47 12.60
N LEU A 303 17.31 -9.31 11.57
CA LEU A 303 16.30 -9.10 10.54
C LEU A 303 14.90 -9.09 11.16
N LYS A 304 14.25 -7.93 11.15
CA LYS A 304 12.91 -7.71 11.70
C LYS A 304 11.85 -8.20 10.73
N GLN A 305 10.91 -8.99 11.23
CA GLN A 305 9.71 -9.42 10.50
C GLN A 305 8.48 -9.16 11.35
N PHE A 306 7.40 -8.68 10.74
CA PHE A 306 6.13 -8.59 11.43
C PHE A 306 5.54 -9.98 11.66
N LYS A 307 4.78 -10.12 12.76
CA LYS A 307 4.07 -11.36 13.06
C LYS A 307 3.02 -11.61 11.98
N GLN A 308 2.98 -12.84 11.44
CA GLN A 308 2.04 -13.20 10.37
C GLN A 308 0.58 -12.88 10.73
N ASN A 309 0.18 -13.08 11.98
CA ASN A 309 -1.16 -12.77 12.44
C ASN A 309 -1.55 -11.29 12.25
N GLU A 310 -0.64 -10.35 12.45
CA GLU A 310 -0.93 -8.92 12.26
C GLU A 310 -1.04 -8.55 10.77
N ILE A 311 -0.23 -9.20 9.93
CA ILE A 311 -0.30 -9.06 8.47
C ILE A 311 -1.64 -9.58 7.94
N GLU A 312 -2.05 -10.78 8.38
CA GLU A 312 -3.32 -11.39 7.96
C GLU A 312 -4.54 -10.62 8.49
N LYS A 313 -4.46 -10.02 9.68
CA LYS A 313 -5.52 -9.11 10.17
C LYS A 313 -5.73 -7.94 9.21
N GLY A 314 -4.66 -7.25 8.79
CA GLY A 314 -4.77 -6.14 7.83
C GLY A 314 -5.36 -6.59 6.50
N ARG A 315 -4.88 -7.73 5.98
CA ARG A 315 -5.40 -8.33 4.74
C ARG A 315 -6.88 -8.68 4.82
N LEU A 316 -7.30 -9.30 5.93
CA LEU A 316 -8.70 -9.67 6.16
C LEU A 316 -9.59 -8.43 6.33
N GLN A 317 -9.12 -7.39 7.02
CA GLN A 317 -9.85 -6.13 7.18
C GLN A 317 -10.09 -5.44 5.83
N GLN A 318 -9.08 -5.36 4.97
CA GLN A 318 -9.25 -4.81 3.61
C GLN A 318 -10.14 -5.69 2.74
N LEU A 319 -10.03 -7.02 2.83
CA LEU A 319 -10.93 -7.92 2.12
C LEU A 319 -12.38 -7.74 2.58
N GLN A 320 -12.63 -7.61 3.89
CA GLN A 320 -13.95 -7.36 4.45
C GLN A 320 -14.51 -6.05 3.87
N LYS A 321 -13.73 -4.95 3.86
CA LYS A 321 -14.15 -3.68 3.26
C LYS A 321 -14.54 -3.83 1.78
N LYS A 322 -13.77 -4.56 0.98
CA LYS A 322 -14.10 -4.85 -0.43
C LYS A 322 -15.38 -5.69 -0.56
N LEU A 323 -15.58 -6.67 0.33
CA LEU A 323 -16.81 -7.47 0.38
C LEU A 323 -18.03 -6.62 0.75
N ASP A 324 -17.87 -5.66 1.66
CA ASP A 324 -18.92 -4.76 2.10
C ASP A 324 -19.36 -3.81 0.99
N GLN A 325 -18.39 -3.23 0.26
CA GLN A 325 -18.67 -2.43 -0.94
C GLN A 325 -19.42 -3.24 -2.01
N LYS A 326 -18.99 -4.48 -2.28
CA LYS A 326 -19.70 -5.38 -3.21
C LYS A 326 -21.10 -5.75 -2.71
N ARG A 327 -21.29 -5.88 -1.39
CA ARG A 327 -22.59 -6.15 -0.79
C ARG A 327 -23.56 -5.00 -0.98
N GLN A 328 -23.11 -3.76 -0.85
CA GLN A 328 -23.96 -2.56 -0.92
C GLN A 328 -24.64 -2.36 -2.28
N VAL A 329 -24.05 -2.86 -3.38
CA VAL A 329 -24.60 -2.71 -4.74
C VAL A 329 -25.58 -3.82 -5.14
N LEU A 330 -25.74 -4.84 -4.30
CA LEU A 330 -26.65 -5.97 -4.55
C LEU A 330 -28.00 -5.72 -3.87
N ASP A 331 -29.09 -6.14 -4.52
CA ASP A 331 -30.41 -6.16 -3.89
C ASP A 331 -30.55 -7.37 -2.96
N TRP A 332 -30.76 -7.11 -1.67
CA TRP A 332 -30.97 -8.12 -0.63
C TRP A 332 -32.42 -8.16 -0.13
N GLY A 333 -33.31 -7.45 -0.80
CA GLY A 333 -34.68 -7.19 -0.38
C GLY A 333 -34.79 -6.27 0.83
N ILE A 334 -36.03 -6.07 1.28
CA ILE A 334 -36.33 -5.22 2.43
C ILE A 334 -35.73 -5.84 3.71
N PRO A 335 -34.96 -5.08 4.53
CA PRO A 335 -34.47 -5.54 5.82
C PRO A 335 -35.61 -5.95 6.74
N LEU A 336 -35.43 -7.03 7.51
CA LEU A 336 -36.48 -7.58 8.38
C LEU A 336 -37.02 -6.57 9.40
N GLU A 337 -36.15 -5.70 9.93
CA GLU A 337 -36.51 -4.63 10.86
C GLU A 337 -37.41 -3.54 10.25
N GLN A 338 -37.51 -3.48 8.92
CA GLN A 338 -38.36 -2.56 8.18
C GLN A 338 -39.66 -3.21 7.70
N LEU A 339 -39.80 -4.54 7.84
CA LEU A 339 -40.99 -5.26 7.41
C LEU A 339 -42.13 -5.07 8.42
N PRO A 340 -43.39 -4.92 7.94
CA PRO A 340 -44.54 -4.88 8.82
C PRO A 340 -44.75 -6.21 9.53
N ILE A 341 -45.15 -6.15 10.80
CA ILE A 341 -45.56 -7.32 11.58
C ILE A 341 -47.04 -7.59 11.28
N ILE A 342 -47.35 -8.78 10.77
CA ILE A 342 -48.69 -9.18 10.29
C ILE A 342 -49.16 -10.39 11.09
N SER A 343 -50.43 -10.44 11.54
CA SER A 343 -50.96 -11.64 12.21
C SER A 343 -51.09 -12.80 11.24
N PHE A 344 -51.17 -14.04 11.74
CA PHE A 344 -51.35 -15.20 10.87
C PHE A 344 -52.72 -15.15 10.17
N GLU A 345 -53.74 -14.65 10.86
CA GLU A 345 -55.09 -14.47 10.33
C GLU A 345 -55.12 -13.42 9.20
N ASP A 346 -54.44 -12.28 9.37
CA ASP A 346 -54.34 -11.24 8.35
C ASP A 346 -53.56 -11.73 7.12
N TYR A 347 -52.47 -12.47 7.35
CA TYR A 347 -51.72 -13.15 6.29
C TYR A 347 -52.63 -14.05 5.45
N GLN A 348 -53.44 -14.90 6.11
CA GLN A 348 -54.40 -15.76 5.41
C GLN A 348 -55.51 -14.96 4.73
N ALA A 349 -56.01 -13.90 5.35
CA ALA A 349 -57.04 -13.04 4.77
C ALA A 349 -56.57 -12.38 3.46
N GLU A 350 -55.33 -11.90 3.40
CA GLU A 350 -54.72 -11.35 2.18
C GLU A 350 -54.63 -12.39 1.06
N THR A 351 -54.33 -13.66 1.38
CA THR A 351 -54.33 -14.71 0.36
C THR A 351 -55.71 -15.02 -0.20
N LYS A 352 -56.76 -14.96 0.63
CA LYS A 352 -58.16 -15.11 0.19
C LYS A 352 -58.61 -13.97 -0.74
N LYS A 353 -57.97 -12.79 -0.65
CA LYS A 353 -58.19 -11.66 -1.57
C LYS A 353 -57.46 -11.80 -2.91
N GLY A 354 -56.72 -12.89 -3.13
CA GLY A 354 -56.08 -13.22 -4.40
C GLY A 354 -54.57 -12.96 -4.48
N ARG A 355 -53.92 -12.53 -3.39
CA ARG A 355 -52.46 -12.41 -3.35
C ARG A 355 -51.81 -13.77 -3.12
N ALA A 356 -50.77 -14.11 -3.87
CA ALA A 356 -50.03 -15.35 -3.65
C ALA A 356 -48.92 -15.12 -2.62
N LEU A 357 -49.28 -15.24 -1.33
CA LEU A 357 -48.32 -15.10 -0.23
C LEU A 357 -47.92 -16.46 0.32
N VAL A 358 -46.63 -16.62 0.61
CA VAL A 358 -46.06 -17.83 1.23
C VAL A 358 -45.22 -17.42 2.44
N ALA A 359 -45.41 -18.12 3.56
CA ALA A 359 -44.60 -17.93 4.75
C ALA A 359 -43.44 -18.93 4.76
N VAL A 360 -42.21 -18.44 4.96
CA VAL A 360 -41.01 -19.26 5.15
C VAL A 360 -40.21 -18.68 6.30
N ALA A 361 -39.93 -19.50 7.31
CA ALA A 361 -39.24 -19.15 8.55
C ALA A 361 -39.85 -17.93 9.26
N GLY A 362 -41.17 -17.82 9.28
CA GLY A 362 -41.89 -16.69 9.89
C GLY A 362 -41.87 -15.40 9.08
N VAL A 363 -41.25 -15.39 7.89
CA VAL A 363 -41.24 -14.23 6.97
C VAL A 363 -42.22 -14.48 5.83
N ILE A 364 -43.03 -13.47 5.52
CA ILE A 364 -44.05 -13.50 4.47
C ILE A 364 -43.43 -13.00 3.17
N HIS A 365 -43.57 -13.80 2.12
CA HIS A 365 -43.06 -13.50 0.78
C HIS A 365 -44.22 -13.41 -0.20
N ASP A 366 -44.23 -12.37 -1.04
CA ASP A 366 -45.18 -12.22 -2.14
C ASP A 366 -44.58 -12.85 -3.40
N VAL A 367 -45.11 -14.01 -3.77
CA VAL A 367 -44.65 -14.78 -4.92
C VAL A 367 -45.58 -14.65 -6.12
N SER A 368 -46.50 -13.67 -6.10
CA SER A 368 -47.54 -13.50 -7.14
C SER A 368 -46.97 -13.43 -8.54
N ASP A 369 -45.89 -12.67 -8.74
CA ASP A 369 -45.24 -12.52 -10.04
C ASP A 369 -44.36 -13.73 -10.38
N PHE A 370 -43.75 -14.36 -9.37
CA PHE A 370 -42.80 -15.47 -9.55
C PHE A 370 -43.46 -16.83 -9.78
N ILE A 371 -44.74 -16.98 -9.42
CA ILE A 371 -45.41 -18.29 -9.38
C ILE A 371 -45.37 -19.06 -10.71
N LYS A 372 -45.33 -18.33 -11.83
CA LYS A 372 -45.30 -18.89 -13.19
C LYS A 372 -43.90 -19.36 -13.60
N ASP A 373 -42.88 -18.76 -13.00
CA ASP A 373 -41.48 -18.98 -13.32
C ASP A 373 -40.79 -19.94 -12.33
N HIS A 374 -41.51 -20.38 -11.30
CA HIS A 374 -41.01 -21.34 -10.32
C HIS A 374 -40.55 -22.65 -11.01
N PRO A 375 -39.26 -23.04 -10.90
CA PRO A 375 -38.72 -24.20 -11.64
C PRO A 375 -39.36 -25.55 -11.28
N GLY A 376 -39.88 -25.70 -10.06
CA GLY A 376 -40.66 -26.87 -9.65
C GLY A 376 -42.10 -26.89 -10.21
N GLY A 377 -42.47 -25.89 -11.01
CA GLY A 377 -43.80 -25.73 -11.58
C GLY A 377 -44.78 -25.01 -10.66
N LYS A 378 -45.79 -24.39 -11.28
CA LYS A 378 -46.84 -23.59 -10.61
C LYS A 378 -47.60 -24.38 -9.54
N ALA A 379 -47.88 -25.66 -9.79
CA ALA A 379 -48.68 -26.48 -8.88
C ALA A 379 -48.01 -26.65 -7.51
N LEU A 380 -46.69 -26.87 -7.47
CA LEU A 380 -45.95 -27.08 -6.23
C LEU A 380 -45.92 -25.81 -5.38
N ILE A 381 -45.60 -24.66 -5.96
CA ILE A 381 -45.58 -23.39 -5.22
C ILE A 381 -46.99 -22.95 -4.80
N SER A 382 -48.02 -23.22 -5.62
CA SER A 382 -49.41 -22.91 -5.27
C SER A 382 -49.89 -23.67 -4.03
N SER A 383 -49.35 -24.87 -3.79
CA SER A 383 -49.71 -25.69 -2.62
C SER A 383 -49.32 -25.05 -1.28
N GLY A 384 -48.34 -24.14 -1.29
CA GLY A 384 -47.82 -23.39 -0.15
C GLY A 384 -48.49 -22.02 0.09
N ILE A 385 -49.37 -21.56 -0.81
CA ILE A 385 -50.05 -20.26 -0.65
C ILE A 385 -50.93 -20.27 0.61
N GLY A 386 -50.79 -19.22 1.43
CA GLY A 386 -51.55 -19.06 2.67
C GLY A 386 -51.14 -20.01 3.80
N LYS A 387 -50.03 -20.74 3.62
CA LYS A 387 -49.48 -21.70 4.61
C LYS A 387 -48.06 -21.34 5.01
N ASP A 388 -47.58 -22.00 6.05
CA ASP A 388 -46.15 -22.06 6.36
C ASP A 388 -45.50 -23.16 5.51
N ALA A 389 -44.64 -22.75 4.57
CA ALA A 389 -43.92 -23.62 3.66
C ALA A 389 -42.46 -23.88 4.11
N THR A 390 -42.10 -23.54 5.35
CA THR A 390 -40.73 -23.66 5.87
C THR A 390 -40.15 -25.06 5.68
N ALA A 391 -40.88 -26.10 6.10
CA ALA A 391 -40.40 -27.48 6.00
C ALA A 391 -40.21 -27.92 4.54
N ILE A 392 -41.12 -27.53 3.65
CA ILE A 392 -41.05 -27.88 2.22
C ILE A 392 -39.86 -27.17 1.56
N PHE A 393 -39.58 -25.93 1.95
CA PHE A 393 -38.50 -25.12 1.40
C PHE A 393 -37.11 -25.51 1.91
N ASN A 394 -37.00 -25.92 3.18
CA ASN A 394 -35.73 -26.20 3.88
C ASN A 394 -35.41 -27.70 4.02
N GLY A 395 -35.67 -28.51 3.00
CA GLY A 395 -35.17 -29.89 2.97
C GLY A 395 -36.11 -30.98 3.49
N GLY A 396 -37.29 -30.63 4.02
CA GLY A 396 -38.33 -31.63 4.31
C GLY A 396 -38.93 -32.28 3.06
N VAL A 397 -38.82 -31.63 1.91
CA VAL A 397 -39.13 -32.21 0.59
C VAL A 397 -38.04 -31.87 -0.42
N TYR A 398 -37.67 -30.59 -0.52
CA TYR A 398 -36.60 -30.14 -1.39
C TYR A 398 -35.73 -29.12 -0.66
N ASN A 399 -34.43 -29.35 -0.62
CA ASN A 399 -33.48 -28.44 0.00
C ASN A 399 -33.09 -27.37 -1.02
N HIS A 400 -33.75 -26.21 -0.97
CA HIS A 400 -33.58 -25.16 -1.96
C HIS A 400 -32.14 -24.62 -1.99
N SER A 401 -31.65 -24.30 -3.19
CA SER A 401 -30.28 -23.83 -3.38
C SER A 401 -30.08 -22.40 -2.82
N ASN A 402 -28.82 -22.00 -2.57
CA ASN A 402 -28.50 -20.63 -2.17
C ASN A 402 -29.10 -19.56 -3.11
N ALA A 403 -29.21 -19.87 -4.42
CA ALA A 403 -29.83 -18.96 -5.38
C ALA A 403 -31.33 -18.76 -5.13
N ALA A 404 -32.05 -19.83 -4.77
CA ALA A 404 -33.46 -19.75 -4.41
C ALA A 404 -33.68 -18.97 -3.10
N HIS A 405 -32.81 -19.13 -2.10
CA HIS A 405 -32.85 -18.31 -0.87
C HIS A 405 -32.57 -16.83 -1.15
N ASN A 406 -31.61 -16.51 -2.02
CA ASN A 406 -31.32 -15.13 -2.45
C ASN A 406 -32.53 -14.52 -3.17
N LEU A 407 -33.14 -15.26 -4.11
CA LEU A 407 -34.32 -14.78 -4.82
C LEU A 407 -35.51 -14.58 -3.88
N LEU A 408 -35.76 -15.53 -2.98
CA LEU A 408 -36.84 -15.41 -1.99
C LEU A 408 -36.66 -14.16 -1.11
N SER A 409 -35.41 -13.75 -0.82
CA SER A 409 -35.15 -12.56 -0.01
C SER A 409 -35.64 -11.26 -0.62
N THR A 410 -35.73 -11.15 -1.95
CA THR A 410 -36.23 -9.94 -2.63
C THR A 410 -37.75 -9.85 -2.64
N MET A 411 -38.46 -10.94 -2.30
CA MET A 411 -39.91 -11.05 -2.32
C MET A 411 -40.57 -10.78 -0.95
N ARG A 412 -39.81 -10.32 0.05
CA ARG A 412 -40.32 -10.13 1.42
C ARG A 412 -41.32 -8.98 1.50
N VAL A 413 -42.44 -9.22 2.18
CA VAL A 413 -43.50 -8.21 2.39
C VAL A 413 -43.99 -8.07 3.83
N GLY A 414 -43.60 -8.98 4.73
CA GLY A 414 -43.98 -8.90 6.14
C GLY A 414 -43.34 -9.98 7.00
N VAL A 415 -43.55 -9.90 8.31
CA VAL A 415 -43.13 -10.91 9.29
C VAL A 415 -44.36 -11.34 10.10
N ILE A 416 -44.55 -12.64 10.30
CA ILE A 416 -45.69 -13.17 11.06
C ILE A 416 -45.50 -12.85 12.55
N ARG A 417 -46.51 -12.23 13.17
CA ARG A 417 -46.58 -11.99 14.62
C ARG A 417 -46.48 -13.32 15.35
N GLY A 418 -45.48 -13.49 16.21
CA GLY A 418 -45.24 -14.74 16.94
C GLY A 418 -44.67 -15.88 16.09
N GLY A 419 -45.11 -16.03 14.84
CA GLY A 419 -44.45 -16.90 13.84
C GLY A 419 -42.98 -16.52 13.60
N CYS A 420 -42.57 -15.30 13.98
CA CYS A 420 -41.17 -14.94 14.19
C CYS A 420 -40.90 -14.25 15.55
N GLU A 421 -41.46 -14.75 16.66
CA GLU A 421 -40.95 -14.41 18.02
C GLU A 421 -39.50 -14.92 18.24
N VAL A 422 -39.01 -15.75 17.33
CA VAL A 422 -37.59 -15.98 17.02
C VAL A 422 -36.80 -14.67 16.80
N GLU A 423 -37.41 -13.51 16.51
CA GLU A 423 -36.73 -12.20 16.57
C GLU A 423 -36.32 -11.79 18.00
N ILE A 424 -37.03 -12.23 19.04
CA ILE A 424 -36.58 -12.06 20.43
C ILE A 424 -35.31 -12.88 20.66
N TRP A 425 -35.24 -14.11 20.14
CA TRP A 425 -34.04 -14.95 20.20
C TRP A 425 -32.87 -14.35 19.43
N LYS A 426 -33.11 -13.90 18.18
CA LYS A 426 -32.11 -13.22 17.34
C LYS A 426 -31.59 -11.92 17.98
N ARG A 427 -32.37 -11.29 18.88
CA ARG A 427 -32.01 -10.07 19.63
C ARG A 427 -31.38 -10.34 21.00
N ALA A 428 -32.09 -10.93 21.96
CA ALA A 428 -31.72 -10.93 23.37
C ALA A 428 -30.44 -11.75 23.65
N GLN A 429 -30.19 -12.79 22.84
CA GLN A 429 -28.92 -13.52 22.88
C GLN A 429 -27.75 -12.64 22.40
N ARG A 430 -28.00 -11.71 21.48
CA ARG A 430 -27.00 -10.71 21.03
C ARG A 430 -26.84 -9.53 21.99
N GLU A 431 -27.84 -9.25 22.82
CA GLU A 431 -27.71 -8.33 23.96
C GLU A 431 -26.97 -8.98 25.15
N SER A 432 -26.79 -10.30 25.11
CA SER A 432 -25.97 -11.07 26.05
C SER A 432 -24.55 -11.29 25.51
N LYS A 433 -23.83 -10.16 25.35
CA LYS A 433 -22.37 -9.95 25.20
C LYS A 433 -21.68 -10.53 23.94
N ASP A 434 -21.31 -9.60 23.06
CA ASP A 434 -20.33 -9.72 21.96
C ASP A 434 -20.79 -10.14 20.56
N ILE A 435 -21.90 -9.57 20.05
CA ILE A 435 -22.06 -9.45 18.59
C ILE A 435 -22.50 -8.04 18.22
N SER A 436 -21.50 -7.23 17.86
CA SER A 436 -21.64 -5.95 17.20
C SER A 436 -22.55 -6.06 15.98
N PHE A 437 -23.38 -5.03 15.72
CA PHE A 437 -23.81 -4.78 14.35
C PHE A 437 -22.56 -4.83 13.50
N VAL A 438 -22.55 -5.73 12.52
CA VAL A 438 -21.43 -5.87 11.60
C VAL A 438 -21.50 -4.64 10.71
N SER A 439 -20.95 -3.55 11.21
CA SER A 439 -20.72 -2.35 10.44
C SER A 439 -19.35 -2.43 9.78
N ASP A 440 -19.21 -1.73 8.66
CA ASP A 440 -17.93 -1.55 8.02
C ASP A 440 -17.02 -0.65 8.87
N THR A 441 -15.79 -0.47 8.42
CA THR A 441 -14.82 0.45 9.03
C THR A 441 -15.31 1.91 9.11
N ALA A 442 -16.39 2.27 8.40
CA ALA A 442 -17.02 3.59 8.40
C ALA A 442 -18.29 3.65 9.28
N GLY A 443 -18.62 2.55 9.98
CA GLY A 443 -19.79 2.48 10.86
C GLY A 443 -21.11 2.16 10.15
N GLN A 444 -21.12 1.95 8.83
CA GLN A 444 -22.32 1.59 8.08
C GLN A 444 -22.68 0.12 8.29
N LYS A 445 -23.95 -0.18 8.60
CA LYS A 445 -24.42 -1.54 8.84
C LYS A 445 -24.35 -2.43 7.59
N ILE A 446 -23.90 -3.67 7.76
CA ILE A 446 -23.75 -4.70 6.72
C ILE A 446 -24.53 -5.97 7.13
N ILE A 447 -25.33 -6.57 6.23
CA ILE A 447 -26.20 -7.74 6.52
C ILE A 447 -25.66 -9.03 5.86
N ARG A 448 -24.64 -9.67 6.46
CA ARG A 448 -23.88 -10.82 5.89
C ARG A 448 -24.75 -11.97 5.31
N ALA A 449 -24.36 -12.51 4.15
CA ALA A 449 -25.13 -13.48 3.36
C ALA A 449 -25.41 -14.84 4.05
N GLY A 450 -24.57 -15.26 5.01
CA GLY A 450 -24.74 -16.54 5.73
C GLY A 450 -25.81 -16.53 6.84
N LEU A 451 -26.47 -15.39 7.07
CA LEU A 451 -27.47 -15.22 8.13
C LEU A 451 -28.89 -15.04 7.57
N GLN A 452 -29.17 -15.59 6.39
CA GLN A 452 -30.51 -15.55 5.81
C GLN A 452 -31.47 -16.35 6.69
N VAL A 453 -32.46 -15.64 7.26
CA VAL A 453 -33.45 -16.22 8.18
C VAL A 453 -34.25 -17.36 7.56
N THR A 454 -34.37 -17.38 6.23
CA THR A 454 -35.04 -18.46 5.49
C THR A 454 -34.28 -19.78 5.54
N ARG A 455 -33.00 -19.81 5.95
CA ARG A 455 -32.20 -21.02 6.11
C ARG A 455 -32.19 -21.44 7.58
N ILE A 456 -33.08 -22.35 7.95
CA ILE A 456 -33.08 -22.98 9.28
C ILE A 456 -32.19 -24.23 9.18
N SER A 457 -31.15 -24.34 10.00
CA SER A 457 -30.38 -25.58 10.13
C SER A 457 -31.25 -26.68 10.72
N GLU A 458 -31.22 -27.89 10.15
CA GLU A 458 -31.89 -29.04 10.76
C GLU A 458 -31.41 -29.19 12.22
N PRO A 459 -32.33 -29.38 13.18
CA PRO A 459 -31.93 -29.90 14.47
C PRO A 459 -31.28 -31.27 14.21
N VAL A 460 -30.06 -31.48 14.72
CA VAL A 460 -29.45 -32.81 14.77
C VAL A 460 -30.48 -33.72 15.40
N ALA A 461 -30.94 -34.74 14.68
CA ALA A 461 -31.83 -35.75 15.24
C ALA A 461 -31.20 -36.26 16.53
N SER A 462 -31.84 -35.99 17.68
CA SER A 462 -31.46 -36.64 18.91
C SER A 462 -31.65 -38.13 18.67
N ALA A 463 -30.54 -38.87 18.63
CA ALA A 463 -30.58 -40.31 18.78
C ALA A 463 -31.18 -40.59 20.16
N ASP A 464 -32.49 -40.82 20.17
CA ASP A 464 -33.24 -41.64 21.13
C ASP A 464 -34.74 -41.51 20.80
N ALA A 465 -35.20 -42.35 19.87
CA ALA A 465 -36.56 -42.86 19.78
C ALA A 465 -36.65 -43.96 18.69
N ALA A 466 -35.99 -45.10 18.95
CA ALA A 466 -36.42 -46.45 18.55
C ALA A 466 -35.55 -47.49 19.26
#